data_AF-A0A7W4JGQ2-F1
#
_entry.id   AF-A0A7W4JGQ2-F1
#
_cell.length_a   1.000
_cell.length_b   1.000
_cell.length_c   1.000
_cell.angle_alpha   90.00
_cell.angle_beta   90.00
_cell.angle_gamma   90.00
#
_symmetry.space_group_name_H-M   'P 1'
#
loop_
_entity.id
_entity.type
_entity.pdbx_description
1 polymer ?
#
loop_
_entity_poly.entity_id
_entity_poly.type
_entity_poly.pdbx_seq_one_letter_code
_entity_poly.pdbx_strand_id
1 'polypeptide(L)' 'SVRFRPMTLPDRFIDHNTQDAQYREAGLDATAIAATALHALGLEQSTQPLLKATIGPKA' A
#
# COMPACT_ATOMS: atom_id res chain seq x y z
N SER A 1 -16.34 3.84 -19.94
CA SER A 1 -16.76 3.22 -18.67
C SER A 1 -15.67 3.41 -17.63
N VAL A 2 -16.02 3.87 -16.41
CA VAL A 2 -15.07 3.99 -15.30
C VAL A 2 -14.94 2.63 -14.61
N ARG A 3 -13.70 2.20 -14.32
CA ARG A 3 -13.42 0.99 -13.52
C ARG A 3 -12.97 1.44 -12.13
N PHE A 4 -13.74 1.06 -11.12
CA PHE A 4 -13.47 1.40 -9.72
C PHE A 4 -12.97 0.15 -8.98
N ARG A 5 -11.83 0.25 -8.30
CA ARG A 5 -11.20 -0.83 -7.52
C ARG A 5 -10.90 -0.30 -6.11
N PRO A 6 -11.84 -0.43 -5.16
CA PRO A 6 -11.64 0.10 -3.82
C PRO A 6 -10.57 -0.69 -3.07
N MET A 7 -9.85 -0.01 -2.18
CA MET A 7 -9.04 -0.62 -1.13
C MET A 7 -9.77 -0.39 0.20
N THR A 8 -10.08 -1.46 0.92
CA THR A 8 -10.88 -1.41 2.15
C THR A 8 -10.22 -2.23 3.25
N LEU A 9 -10.68 -2.05 4.48
CA LEU A 9 -10.29 -2.94 5.56
C LEU A 9 -10.71 -4.38 5.22
N PRO A 10 -9.85 -5.37 5.50
CA PRO A 10 -10.14 -6.76 5.22
C PRO A 10 -11.17 -7.31 6.21
N ASP A 11 -11.94 -8.30 5.78
CA ASP A 11 -12.88 -9.03 6.63
C ASP A 11 -12.14 -10.10 7.46
N ARG A 12 -11.30 -9.62 8.38
CA ARG A 12 -10.57 -10.40 9.37
C ARG A 12 -10.19 -9.51 10.54
N PHE A 13 -9.86 -10.11 11.67
CA PHE A 13 -9.24 -9.37 12.77
C PHE A 13 -7.85 -8.85 12.38
N ILE A 14 -7.54 -7.65 12.89
CA ILE A 14 -6.23 -7.00 12.82
C ILE A 14 -5.76 -6.83 14.25
N ASP A 15 -4.49 -7.10 14.50
CA ASP A 15 -3.96 -7.02 15.85
C ASP A 15 -3.96 -5.57 16.37
N HIS A 16 -4.25 -5.42 17.66
CA HIS A 16 -4.17 -4.10 18.27
C HIS A 16 -2.71 -3.62 18.28
N ASN A 17 -2.47 -2.47 17.65
CA ASN A 17 -1.13 -1.93 17.49
C ASN A 17 -1.22 -0.41 17.23
N THR A 18 -0.08 0.23 16.98
CA THR A 18 -0.07 1.59 16.45
C THR A 18 -0.83 1.66 15.13
N GLN A 19 -1.44 2.82 14.87
CA GLN A 19 -2.25 3.03 13.66
C GLN A 19 -1.48 2.71 12.37
N ASP A 20 -0.21 3.13 12.28
CA ASP A 20 0.66 2.83 11.13
C ASP A 20 0.90 1.34 10.93
N ALA A 21 1.04 0.58 12.01
CA ALA A 21 1.18 -0.88 11.95
C ALA A 21 -0.11 -1.54 11.46
N GLN A 22 -1.26 -1.10 11.96
CA GLN A 22 -2.56 -1.64 11.56
C GLN A 22 -2.87 -1.36 10.09
N TYR A 23 -2.59 -0.15 9.59
CA TYR A 23 -2.79 0.17 8.17
C TYR A 23 -1.88 -0.63 7.25
N ARG A 24 -0.62 -0.83 7.66
CA ARG A 24 0.31 -1.68 6.92
C ARG A 24 -0.17 -3.13 6.86
N GLU A 25 -0.64 -3.67 7.99
CA GLU A 25 -1.20 -5.02 8.06
C GLU A 25 -2.47 -5.16 7.20
N ALA A 26 -3.30 -4.12 7.14
CA ALA A 26 -4.47 -4.06 6.27
C ALA A 26 -4.12 -3.86 4.77
N GLY A 27 -2.87 -3.57 4.43
CA GLY A 27 -2.48 -3.21 3.06
C GLY A 27 -3.01 -1.85 2.60
N LEU A 28 -3.26 -0.94 3.54
CA LEU A 28 -3.81 0.41 3.30
C LEU A 28 -2.77 1.52 3.56
N ASP A 29 -1.48 1.17 3.57
CA ASP A 29 -0.41 2.14 3.67
C ASP A 29 -0.03 2.73 2.29
N ALA A 30 0.80 3.79 2.30
CA ALA A 30 1.19 4.50 1.08
C ALA A 30 1.88 3.59 0.04
N THR A 31 2.66 2.61 0.49
CA THR A 31 3.37 1.67 -0.40
C THR A 31 2.38 0.76 -1.10
N ALA A 32 1.44 0.18 -0.35
CA ALA A 32 0.42 -0.70 -0.89
C ALA A 32 -0.56 0.03 -1.82
N ILE A 33 -0.93 1.29 -1.49
CA ILE A 33 -1.77 2.13 -2.35
C ILE A 33 -1.09 2.41 -3.69
N ALA A 34 0.17 2.83 -3.67
CA ALA A 34 0.93 3.12 -4.90
C ALA A 34 1.07 1.86 -5.77
N ALA A 35 1.40 0.72 -5.15
CA ALA A 35 1.49 -0.56 -5.85
C ALA A 35 0.15 -0.97 -6.48
N THR A 36 -0.95 -0.85 -5.73
CA THR A 36 -2.30 -1.18 -6.22
C THR A 36 -2.72 -0.28 -7.39
N ALA A 37 -2.38 1.01 -7.34
CA ALA A 37 -2.66 1.93 -8.43
C ALA A 37 -1.90 1.56 -9.71
N LEU A 38 -0.60 1.26 -9.60
CA LEU A 38 0.22 0.81 -10.73
C LEU A 38 -0.31 -0.50 -11.33
N HIS A 39 -0.65 -1.47 -10.47
CA HIS A 39 -1.24 -2.73 -10.89
C HIS A 39 -2.60 -2.53 -11.58
N ALA A 40 -3.45 -1.64 -11.05
CA ALA A 40 -4.73 -1.31 -11.68
C ALA A 40 -4.59 -0.68 -13.08
N LEU A 41 -3.48 0.03 -13.32
CA LEU A 41 -3.11 0.61 -14.62
C LEU A 41 -2.39 -0.38 -15.56
N GLY A 42 -2.06 -1.59 -15.10
CA GLY A 42 -1.29 -2.58 -15.86
C GLY A 42 0.20 -2.23 -16.00
N LEU A 43 0.71 -1.37 -15.12
CA LEU A 43 2.10 -0.91 -15.12
C LEU A 43 2.93 -1.76 -14.15
N GLU A 44 2.96 -3.08 -14.39
CA GLU A 44 3.72 -4.07 -13.61
C GLU A 44 5.25 -3.89 -13.80
N GLN A 45 5.80 -2.80 -13.30
CA GLN A 45 7.23 -2.68 -13.05
C GLN A 45 7.47 -3.11 -11.61
N SER A 46 8.21 -4.20 -11.43
CA SER A 46 8.67 -4.79 -10.17
C SER A 46 8.92 -3.72 -9.09
N THR A 47 7.91 -3.46 -8.25
CA THR A 47 7.88 -2.30 -7.32
C THR A 47 8.74 -2.49 -6.07
N GLN A 48 9.47 -3.60 -5.99
CA GLN A 48 10.38 -3.94 -4.90
C GLN A 48 11.82 -3.62 -5.37
N PRO A 49 12.23 -2.33 -5.53
CA PRO A 49 12.86 -1.60 -4.42
C PRO A 49 12.77 -0.05 -4.46
N LEU A 50 12.02 0.58 -5.37
CA LEU A 50 12.15 2.02 -5.66
C LEU A 50 11.66 2.96 -4.53
N LEU A 51 10.78 2.49 -3.64
CA LEU A 51 10.26 3.29 -2.52
C LEU A 51 11.22 3.38 -1.33
N LYS A 52 12.20 2.46 -1.22
CA LYS A 52 13.23 2.53 -0.17
C LYS A 52 14.25 3.65 -0.41
N ALA A 53 14.38 4.13 -1.65
CA ALA A 53 15.36 5.15 -2.01
C ALA A 53 14.89 6.59 -1.71
N THR A 54 13.58 6.82 -1.57
CA THR A 54 13.01 8.18 -1.44
C THR A 54 12.78 8.62 0.00
N ILE A 55 12.96 7.72 0.99
CA ILE A 55 12.78 8.01 2.42
C ILE A 55 14.00 7.47 3.20
N GLY A 56 15.19 7.97 2.88
CA GLY A 56 16.33 7.87 3.79
C GLY A 56 16.07 8.68 5.06
N PRO A 57 16.70 8.35 6.20
CA PRO A 57 16.45 9.05 7.45
C PRO A 57 16.80 10.53 7.27
N LYS A 58 15.81 11.40 7.52
CA LYS A 58 16.08 12.83 7.72
C LYS A 58 16.85 12.92 9.04
N ALA A 59 18.11 13.35 8.95
CA ALA A 59 18.97 13.66 10.09
C ALA A 59 18.30 14.61 11.08
#